data_AF-A0A1Y1JK49-F1
#
_entry.id   AF-A0A1Y1JK49-F1
#
_cell.length_a   1.000
_cell.length_b   1.000
_cell.length_c   1.000
_cell.angle_alpha   90.00
_cell.angle_beta   90.00
_cell.angle_gamma   90.00
#
_symmetry.space_group_name_H-M   'P 1'
#
loop_
_entity.id
_entity.type
_entity.pdbx_description
1 polymer ?
#
loop_
_entity_poly.entity_id
_entity_poly.type
_entity_poly.pdbx_seq_one_letter_code
_entity_poly.pdbx_strand_id
1 'polypeptide(L)'
;MHIYSVRKRFYFSLPTSRELKNIVKLQLLERQDKEKIINIWKERYKNDKYVVTDYITINKYELIKNNCKNNSHFIIPHMNQNGYINFYCQFIDDKLVFVTALGDYNKFRSNSMPYVTLNFFDELKNKEIILTKLNILNSTITKNQAIKFYNYILSFYSDFNYFQYVNKFNNDSRNFHYESFFNKFKHMF
;
A
#
# COMPACT_ATOMS: atom_id res chain seq x y z
N MET A 1 -22.19 28.13 -17.01
CA MET A 1 -21.01 28.11 -16.13
C MET A 1 -20.49 26.67 -16.10
N HIS A 2 -19.49 26.35 -16.92
CA HIS A 2 -18.98 24.99 -17.05
C HIS A 2 -18.07 24.65 -15.85
N ILE A 3 -18.48 23.67 -15.05
CA ILE A 3 -17.66 23.11 -13.97
C ILE A 3 -16.57 22.26 -14.62
N TYR A 4 -15.35 22.79 -14.68
CA TYR A 4 -14.18 22.02 -15.05
C TYR A 4 -13.92 20.95 -13.98
N SER A 5 -14.18 19.71 -14.36
CA SER A 5 -13.66 18.52 -13.69
C SER A 5 -12.13 18.63 -13.61
N VAL A 6 -11.59 18.87 -12.41
CA VAL A 6 -10.16 18.80 -12.15
C VAL A 6 -9.75 17.32 -12.17
N ARG A 7 -9.51 16.78 -13.37
CA ARG A 7 -8.78 15.52 -13.52
C ARG A 7 -7.35 15.77 -13.08
N LYS A 8 -6.99 15.33 -11.87
CA LYS A 8 -5.60 15.20 -11.43
C LYS A 8 -4.84 14.37 -12.48
N ARG A 9 -4.01 15.03 -13.28
CA ARG A 9 -3.12 14.36 -14.24
C ARG A 9 -2.02 13.66 -13.46
N PHE A 10 -2.15 12.35 -13.28
CA PHE A 10 -1.01 11.51 -12.93
C PHE A 10 -0.13 11.41 -14.19
N TYR A 11 1.05 12.05 -14.19
CA TYR A 11 1.99 12.06 -15.33
C TYR A 11 2.77 10.73 -15.50
N PHE A 12 2.38 9.67 -14.79
CA PHE A 12 2.98 8.34 -14.87
C PHE A 12 1.87 7.29 -14.98
N SER A 13 2.02 6.37 -15.92
CA SER A 13 1.14 5.20 -16.04
C SER A 13 1.41 4.25 -14.88
N LEU A 14 0.36 3.82 -14.18
CA LEU A 14 0.51 2.82 -13.12
C LEU A 14 1.14 1.54 -13.69
N PRO A 15 2.06 0.89 -12.95
CA PRO A 15 2.72 -0.35 -13.41
C PRO A 15 1.77 -1.55 -13.47
N THR A 16 0.54 -1.39 -12.99
CA THR A 16 -0.45 -2.46 -12.89
C THR A 16 -1.83 -1.86 -13.10
N SER A 17 -2.66 -2.58 -13.85
CA SER A 17 -4.08 -2.26 -13.99
C SER A 17 -4.75 -2.22 -12.62
N ARG A 18 -5.68 -1.28 -12.45
CA ARG A 18 -6.52 -1.17 -11.26
C ARG A 18 -7.56 -2.28 -11.14
N GLU A 19 -7.85 -2.97 -12.25
CA GLU A 19 -8.83 -4.06 -12.30
C GLU A 19 -8.12 -5.41 -12.52
N LEU A 20 -8.51 -6.42 -11.75
CA LEU A 20 -7.96 -7.77 -11.74
C LEU A 20 -8.17 -8.50 -13.09
N LYS A 21 -9.31 -8.28 -13.74
CA LYS A 21 -9.64 -8.88 -15.05
C LYS A 21 -8.63 -8.53 -16.16
N ASN A 22 -7.87 -7.45 -16.01
CA ASN A 22 -6.83 -7.04 -16.95
C ASN A 22 -5.45 -7.67 -16.62
N ILE A 23 -5.36 -8.41 -15.51
CA ILE A 23 -4.13 -9.06 -15.02
C ILE A 23 -4.24 -10.58 -15.18
N VAL A 24 -5.44 -11.13 -14.95
CA VAL A 24 -5.74 -12.57 -14.98
C VAL A 24 -7.02 -12.83 -15.77
N LYS A 25 -7.21 -14.06 -16.23
CA LYS A 25 -8.48 -14.51 -16.81
C LYS A 25 -9.51 -14.72 -15.68
N LEU A 26 -10.19 -13.64 -15.28
CA LEU A 26 -11.06 -13.62 -14.08
C LEU A 26 -12.10 -14.75 -14.06
N GLN A 27 -12.78 -14.99 -15.18
CA GLN A 27 -13.79 -16.06 -15.31
C GLN A 27 -13.24 -17.47 -15.03
N LEU A 28 -11.96 -17.73 -15.36
CA LEU A 28 -11.33 -19.02 -15.05
C LEU A 28 -10.92 -19.11 -13.58
N LEU A 29 -10.49 -17.98 -13.02
CA LEU A 29 -10.06 -17.88 -11.63
C LEU A 29 -11.24 -18.04 -10.66
N GLU A 30 -12.39 -17.45 -10.97
CA GLU A 30 -13.63 -17.55 -10.17
C GLU A 30 -14.16 -19.00 -10.04
N ARG A 31 -13.85 -19.85 -11.03
CA ARG A 31 -14.21 -21.29 -11.01
C ARG A 31 -13.36 -22.11 -10.06
N GLN A 32 -12.21 -21.58 -9.61
CA GLN A 32 -11.34 -22.26 -8.67
C GLN A 32 -11.82 -22.06 -7.23
N ASP A 33 -11.36 -22.92 -6.33
CA ASP A 33 -11.49 -22.72 -4.89
C ASP A 33 -10.50 -21.65 -4.38
N LYS A 34 -10.76 -21.17 -3.17
CA LYS A 34 -10.00 -20.10 -2.52
C LYS A 34 -8.49 -20.39 -2.45
N GLU A 35 -8.10 -21.60 -2.05
CA GLU A 35 -6.69 -21.96 -1.89
C GLU A 35 -5.98 -22.02 -3.25
N LYS A 36 -6.64 -22.59 -4.25
CA LYS A 36 -6.10 -22.66 -5.60
C LYS A 36 -5.92 -21.28 -6.23
N ILE A 37 -6.86 -20.35 -6.00
CA ILE A 37 -6.73 -18.95 -6.43
C ILE A 37 -5.48 -18.31 -5.82
N ILE A 38 -5.32 -18.42 -4.49
CA ILE A 38 -4.17 -17.86 -3.76
C ILE A 38 -2.86 -18.45 -4.30
N ASN A 39 -2.81 -19.75 -4.54
CA ASN A 39 -1.62 -20.43 -5.05
C ASN A 39 -1.29 -19.96 -6.48
N ILE A 40 -2.27 -19.87 -7.38
CA ILE A 40 -2.06 -19.33 -8.74
C ILE A 40 -1.53 -17.89 -8.68
N TRP A 41 -2.10 -17.06 -7.79
CA TRP A 41 -1.69 -15.68 -7.62
C TRP A 41 -0.25 -15.53 -7.13
N LYS A 42 0.15 -16.34 -6.13
CA LYS A 42 1.51 -16.34 -5.58
C LYS A 42 2.53 -16.90 -6.57
N GLU A 43 2.25 -18.05 -7.18
CA GLU A 43 3.18 -18.71 -8.11
C GLU A 43 3.47 -17.86 -9.35
N ARG A 44 2.47 -17.10 -9.86
CA ARG A 44 2.65 -16.19 -10.99
C ARG A 44 3.80 -15.17 -10.80
N TYR A 45 4.06 -14.73 -9.57
CA TYR A 45 5.02 -13.67 -9.25
C TYR A 45 6.16 -14.13 -8.33
N LYS A 46 6.27 -15.43 -8.07
CA LYS A 46 7.23 -16.01 -7.12
C LYS A 46 8.67 -15.56 -7.39
N ASN A 47 9.09 -15.64 -8.65
CA ASN A 47 10.44 -15.31 -9.10
C ASN A 47 10.62 -13.84 -9.50
N ASP A 48 9.57 -13.03 -9.44
CA ASP A 48 9.64 -11.61 -9.77
C ASP A 48 10.20 -10.83 -8.57
N LYS A 49 11.40 -10.28 -8.71
CA LYS A 49 12.07 -9.50 -7.65
C LYS A 49 11.43 -8.12 -7.41
N TYR A 50 10.59 -7.64 -8.32
CA TYR A 50 9.92 -6.34 -8.25
C TYR A 50 8.46 -6.44 -7.81
N VAL A 51 7.96 -7.65 -7.51
CA VAL A 51 6.58 -7.85 -7.13
C VAL A 51 6.48 -8.63 -5.82
N VAL A 52 5.61 -8.16 -4.94
CA VAL A 52 5.14 -8.89 -3.76
C VAL A 52 3.64 -9.11 -3.93
N THR A 53 3.22 -10.37 -3.93
CA THR A 53 1.80 -10.74 -3.95
C THR A 53 1.42 -11.51 -2.71
N ASP A 54 0.22 -11.22 -2.22
CA ASP A 54 -0.41 -12.00 -1.16
C ASP A 54 -1.94 -11.86 -1.25
N TYR A 55 -2.62 -12.24 -0.19
CA TYR A 55 -4.04 -11.99 0.00
C TYR A 55 -4.31 -11.50 1.43
N ILE A 56 -5.46 -10.84 1.61
CA ILE A 56 -6.02 -10.55 2.93
C ILE A 56 -7.47 -10.99 2.98
N THR A 57 -7.99 -11.15 4.20
CA THR A 57 -9.42 -11.40 4.41
C THR A 57 -10.24 -10.14 4.13
N ILE A 58 -11.52 -10.33 3.83
CA ILE A 58 -12.45 -9.21 3.63
C ILE A 58 -12.53 -8.34 4.87
N ASN A 59 -12.65 -8.93 6.06
CA ASN A 59 -12.73 -8.18 7.31
C ASN A 59 -11.51 -7.26 7.50
N LYS A 60 -10.30 -7.75 7.20
CA LYS A 60 -9.09 -6.94 7.26
C LYS A 60 -9.12 -5.81 6.23
N TYR A 61 -9.59 -6.07 5.02
CA TYR A 61 -9.72 -5.05 3.98
C TYR A 61 -10.75 -3.97 4.32
N GLU A 62 -11.92 -4.34 4.84
CA GLU A 62 -12.94 -3.38 5.25
C GLU A 62 -12.46 -2.47 6.39
N LEU A 63 -11.68 -3.00 7.34
CA LEU A 63 -11.02 -2.18 8.36
C LEU A 63 -10.06 -1.15 7.71
N ILE A 64 -9.18 -1.61 6.82
CA ILE A 64 -8.23 -0.72 6.12
C ILE A 64 -8.98 0.35 5.33
N LYS A 65 -10.00 -0.04 4.57
CA LYS A 65 -10.84 0.83 3.75
C LYS A 65 -11.56 1.90 4.58
N ASN A 66 -12.15 1.51 5.70
CA ASN A 66 -12.82 2.46 6.60
C ASN A 66 -11.81 3.42 7.22
N ASN A 67 -10.68 2.89 7.68
CA ASN A 67 -9.64 3.66 8.33
C ASN A 67 -8.96 4.66 7.39
N CYS A 68 -8.65 4.28 6.15
CA CYS A 68 -7.95 5.15 5.21
C CYS A 68 -8.81 6.31 4.68
N LYS A 69 -10.15 6.23 4.76
CA LYS A 69 -11.07 7.25 4.21
C LYS A 69 -10.81 8.66 4.73
N ASN A 70 -10.54 8.80 6.03
CA ASN A 70 -10.20 10.07 6.68
C ASN A 70 -8.74 10.10 7.19
N ASN A 71 -7.95 9.06 6.87
CA ASN A 71 -6.59 8.90 7.37
C ASN A 71 -5.67 8.40 6.27
N SER A 72 -5.65 9.09 5.13
CA SER A 72 -5.00 8.59 3.92
C SER A 72 -3.47 8.67 3.95
N HIS A 73 -2.86 9.27 4.99
CA HIS A 73 -1.44 9.55 5.02
C HIS A 73 -0.75 8.91 6.20
N PHE A 74 0.46 8.40 6.01
CA PHE A 74 1.29 8.01 7.12
C PHE A 74 2.77 8.03 6.76
N ILE A 75 3.60 7.79 7.76
CA ILE A 75 5.05 7.71 7.62
C ILE A 75 5.51 6.27 7.89
N ILE A 76 6.54 5.86 7.18
CA ILE A 76 7.20 4.56 7.34
C ILE A 76 8.68 4.81 7.57
N PRO A 77 9.16 4.74 8.82
CA PRO A 77 10.59 4.73 9.08
C PRO A 77 11.21 3.44 8.56
N HIS A 78 12.39 3.56 7.95
CA HIS A 78 13.06 2.45 7.31
C HIS A 78 14.57 2.53 7.53
N MET A 79 15.15 1.48 8.11
CA MET A 79 16.59 1.37 8.29
C MET A 79 17.26 0.94 6.98
N ASN A 80 18.20 1.75 6.49
CA ASN A 80 19.11 1.38 5.41
C ASN A 80 20.56 1.34 5.92
N GLN A 81 21.52 1.13 5.02
CA GLN A 81 22.95 1.04 5.37
C GLN A 81 23.52 2.34 5.97
N ASN A 82 22.91 3.48 5.66
CA ASN A 82 23.35 4.83 6.06
C ASN A 82 22.50 5.41 7.21
N GLY A 83 21.66 4.58 7.85
CA GLY A 83 20.76 4.98 8.92
C GLY A 83 19.28 4.96 8.53
N TYR A 84 18.46 5.66 9.30
CA TYR A 84 17.02 5.70 9.08
C TYR A 84 16.62 6.75 8.06
N ILE A 85 15.83 6.33 7.08
CA ILE A 85 15.11 7.22 6.17
C ILE A 85 13.61 7.05 6.35
N ASN A 86 12.86 8.10 6.09
CA ASN A 86 11.40 8.05 6.12
C ASN A 86 10.83 7.93 4.73
N PHE A 87 9.83 7.07 4.59
CA PHE A 87 8.93 7.05 3.46
C PHE A 87 7.58 7.63 3.85
N TYR A 88 6.93 8.26 2.89
CA TYR A 88 5.58 8.76 2.98
C TYR A 88 4.64 7.79 2.27
N CYS A 89 3.68 7.27 3.03
CA CYS A 89 2.62 6.40 2.56
C CYS A 89 1.36 7.25 2.31
N GLN A 90 0.74 7.07 1.15
CA GLN A 90 -0.48 7.75 0.76
C GLN A 90 -1.47 6.78 0.11
N PHE A 91 -2.63 6.59 0.72
CA PHE A 91 -3.79 6.03 0.03
C PHE A 91 -4.29 7.04 -1.00
N ILE A 92 -4.26 6.67 -2.28
CA ILE A 92 -4.84 7.43 -3.39
C ILE A 92 -6.36 7.27 -3.39
N ASP A 93 -6.81 6.06 -3.05
CA ASP A 93 -8.18 5.64 -2.76
C ASP A 93 -8.13 4.35 -1.91
N ASP A 94 -9.27 3.68 -1.70
CA ASP A 94 -9.38 2.46 -0.90
C ASP A 94 -8.72 1.21 -1.52
N LYS A 95 -8.18 1.32 -2.74
CA LYS A 95 -7.57 0.20 -3.48
C LYS A 95 -6.14 0.45 -3.91
N LEU A 96 -5.60 1.66 -3.76
CA LEU A 96 -4.26 1.99 -4.19
C LEU A 96 -3.50 2.84 -3.17
N VAL A 97 -2.30 2.38 -2.83
CA VAL A 97 -1.37 3.06 -1.96
C VAL A 97 -0.08 3.38 -2.71
N PHE A 98 0.41 4.60 -2.55
CA PHE A 98 1.73 5.04 -2.98
C PHE A 98 2.66 5.15 -1.78
N VAL A 99 3.90 4.72 -1.95
CA VAL A 99 4.96 4.94 -0.97
C VAL A 99 6.13 5.60 -1.67
N THR A 100 6.56 6.74 -1.15
CA THR A 100 7.59 7.59 -1.75
C THR A 100 8.61 7.99 -0.69
N ALA A 101 9.89 8.12 -1.04
CA ALA A 101 10.86 8.67 -0.10
C ALA A 101 10.42 10.08 0.35
N LEU A 102 10.45 10.37 1.66
CA LEU A 102 9.93 11.62 2.21
C LEU A 102 10.69 12.85 1.67
N GLY A 103 12.01 12.72 1.46
CA GLY A 103 12.83 13.75 0.83
C GLY A 103 12.34 14.12 -0.57
N ASP A 104 12.04 13.12 -1.40
CA ASP A 104 11.52 13.33 -2.76
C ASP A 104 10.10 13.88 -2.74
N TYR A 105 9.25 13.40 -1.83
CA TYR A 105 7.92 13.96 -1.66
C TYR A 105 7.96 15.43 -1.23
N ASN A 106 8.90 15.82 -0.36
CA ASN A 106 9.06 17.22 0.02
C ASN A 106 9.51 18.09 -1.15
N LYS A 107 10.37 17.57 -2.03
CA LYS A 107 10.89 18.28 -3.21
C LYS A 107 9.88 18.39 -4.36
N PHE A 108 9.12 17.31 -4.63
CA PHE A 108 8.29 17.19 -5.84
C PHE A 108 6.79 17.08 -5.55
N ARG A 109 6.40 16.88 -4.29
CA ARG A 109 5.01 16.78 -3.83
C ARG A 109 4.21 15.79 -4.67
N SER A 110 3.08 16.20 -5.25
CA SER A 110 2.23 15.34 -6.07
C SER A 110 2.90 14.83 -7.35
N ASN A 111 4.03 15.40 -7.76
CA ASN A 111 4.78 14.97 -8.94
C ASN A 111 5.89 13.95 -8.60
N SER A 112 6.07 13.59 -7.33
CA SER A 112 7.04 12.59 -6.93
C SER A 112 6.64 11.21 -7.44
N MET A 113 7.55 10.47 -8.07
CA MET A 113 7.30 9.09 -8.47
C MET A 113 7.31 8.16 -7.25
N PRO A 114 6.27 7.32 -7.08
CA PRO A 114 6.27 6.34 -6.00
C PRO A 114 7.41 5.35 -6.18
N TYR A 115 8.03 4.97 -5.07
CA TYR A 115 9.04 3.92 -5.01
C TYR A 115 8.40 2.55 -5.04
N VAL A 116 7.25 2.41 -4.36
CA VAL A 116 6.39 1.24 -4.45
C VAL A 116 4.92 1.66 -4.55
N THR A 117 4.12 0.78 -5.17
CA THR A 117 2.66 0.89 -5.18
C THR A 117 2.05 -0.37 -4.62
N LEU A 118 1.00 -0.30 -3.81
CA LEU A 118 0.25 -1.46 -3.31
C LEU A 118 -1.21 -1.36 -3.79
N ASN A 119 -1.67 -2.40 -4.50
CA ASN A 119 -3.03 -2.52 -5.01
C ASN A 119 -3.82 -3.58 -4.23
N PHE A 120 -5.11 -3.33 -4.03
CA PHE A 120 -6.10 -4.27 -3.51
C PHE A 120 -7.13 -4.59 -4.59
N PHE A 121 -7.35 -5.88 -4.83
CA PHE A 121 -8.31 -6.42 -5.81
C PHE A 121 -9.44 -7.14 -5.07
N ASP A 122 -10.63 -6.55 -5.10
CA ASP A 122 -11.81 -6.98 -4.36
C ASP A 122 -12.83 -7.75 -5.22
N GLU A 123 -12.51 -8.01 -6.49
CA GLU A 123 -13.38 -8.71 -7.43
C GLU A 123 -13.72 -10.14 -6.97
N LEU A 124 -12.89 -10.74 -6.11
CA LEU A 124 -13.08 -12.09 -5.56
C LEU A 124 -13.62 -12.09 -4.12
N LYS A 125 -14.26 -11.01 -3.67
CA LYS A 125 -14.88 -10.92 -2.33
C LYS A 125 -15.95 -12.00 -2.08
N ASN A 126 -16.63 -12.51 -3.11
CA ASN A 126 -17.54 -13.65 -2.94
C ASN A 126 -16.83 -14.94 -2.49
N LYS A 127 -15.50 -15.00 -2.61
CA LYS A 127 -14.63 -16.10 -2.15
C LYS A 127 -13.89 -15.74 -0.86
N GLU A 128 -14.33 -14.70 -0.14
CA GLU A 128 -13.74 -14.26 1.13
C GLU A 128 -12.26 -13.85 1.07
N ILE A 129 -11.80 -13.39 -0.10
CA ILE A 129 -10.41 -12.99 -0.31
C ILE A 129 -10.32 -11.69 -1.09
N ILE A 130 -9.31 -10.90 -0.72
CA ILE A 130 -8.86 -9.72 -1.45
C ILE A 130 -7.42 -9.99 -1.86
N LEU A 131 -7.15 -10.02 -3.17
CA LEU A 131 -5.79 -10.22 -3.65
C LEU A 131 -5.02 -8.90 -3.54
N THR A 132 -3.76 -8.96 -3.16
CA THR A 132 -2.89 -7.79 -3.06
C THR A 132 -1.70 -7.92 -3.99
N LYS A 133 -1.28 -6.78 -4.55
CA LYS A 133 -0.05 -6.69 -5.34
C LYS A 133 0.70 -5.41 -5.04
N LEU A 134 1.89 -5.55 -4.49
CA LEU A 134 2.84 -4.47 -4.37
C LEU A 134 3.85 -4.56 -5.53
N ASN A 135 4.01 -3.46 -6.27
CA ASN A 135 5.04 -3.33 -7.31
C ASN A 135 6.13 -2.37 -6.84
N ILE A 136 7.38 -2.77 -7.03
CA ILE A 136 8.57 -1.96 -6.84
C ILE A 136 8.87 -1.23 -8.14
N LEU A 137 8.90 0.10 -8.06
CA LEU A 137 9.14 0.99 -9.19
C LEU A 137 10.55 1.58 -9.16
N ASN A 138 11.10 1.75 -7.96
CA ASN A 138 12.47 2.22 -7.78
C ASN A 138 13.37 1.05 -7.34
N SER A 139 14.42 0.79 -8.11
CA SER A 139 15.37 -0.31 -7.89
C SER A 139 16.18 -0.18 -6.61
N THR A 140 16.16 0.96 -5.92
CA THR A 140 16.74 1.10 -4.57
C THR A 140 15.97 0.33 -3.51
N ILE A 141 14.73 -0.09 -3.79
CA ILE A 141 13.93 -0.92 -2.89
C ILE A 141 14.09 -2.39 -3.27
N THR A 142 14.52 -3.20 -2.31
CA THR A 142 14.59 -4.65 -2.45
C THR A 142 13.24 -5.32 -2.14
N LYS A 143 13.03 -6.55 -2.62
CA LYS A 143 11.82 -7.34 -2.31
C LYS A 143 11.58 -7.49 -0.80
N ASN A 144 12.63 -7.69 -0.02
CA ASN A 144 12.53 -7.81 1.45
C ASN A 144 12.05 -6.51 2.10
N GLN A 145 12.55 -5.36 1.64
CA GLN A 145 12.09 -4.06 2.14
C GLN A 145 10.64 -3.78 1.73
N ALA A 146 10.25 -4.14 0.51
CA ALA A 146 8.87 -4.05 0.06
C ALA A 146 7.93 -4.93 0.90
N ILE A 147 8.33 -6.13 1.30
CA ILE A 147 7.56 -6.99 2.21
C ILE A 147 7.38 -6.30 3.58
N LYS A 148 8.42 -5.63 4.10
CA LYS A 148 8.29 -4.84 5.34
C LYS A 148 7.27 -3.70 5.18
N PHE A 149 7.32 -2.94 4.08
CA PHE A 149 6.33 -1.89 3.79
C PHE A 149 4.91 -2.46 3.69
N TYR A 150 4.75 -3.58 3.00
CA TYR A 150 3.48 -4.29 2.89
C TYR A 150 2.90 -4.62 4.25
N ASN A 151 3.67 -5.32 5.10
CA ASN A 151 3.24 -5.71 6.44
C ASN A 151 2.96 -4.51 7.33
N TYR A 152 3.81 -3.48 7.26
CA TYR A 152 3.64 -2.25 8.02
C TYR A 152 2.32 -1.54 7.68
N ILE A 153 2.06 -1.31 6.38
CA ILE A 153 0.83 -0.65 5.92
C ILE A 153 -0.40 -1.43 6.37
N LEU A 154 -0.40 -2.76 6.17
CA LEU A 154 -1.53 -3.59 6.58
C LEU A 154 -1.77 -3.52 8.08
N SER A 155 -0.73 -3.69 8.90
CA SER A 155 -0.86 -3.69 10.36
C SER A 155 -1.32 -2.35 10.90
N PHE A 156 -0.73 -1.24 10.45
CA PHE A 156 -1.08 0.10 10.94
C PHE A 156 -2.48 0.56 10.57
N TYR A 157 -3.05 0.03 9.49
CA TYR A 157 -4.41 0.36 9.06
C TYR A 157 -5.46 -0.67 9.46
N SER A 158 -5.08 -1.84 9.97
CA SER A 158 -6.05 -2.89 10.39
C SER A 158 -6.03 -3.23 11.87
N ASP A 159 -4.97 -2.89 12.60
CA ASP A 159 -4.87 -3.15 14.05
C ASP A 159 -5.24 -1.90 14.83
N PHE A 160 -6.20 -2.01 15.76
CA PHE A 160 -6.65 -0.90 16.58
C PHE A 160 -5.52 -0.25 17.39
N ASN A 161 -4.59 -1.05 17.92
CA ASN A 161 -3.47 -0.57 18.74
C ASN A 161 -2.46 0.25 17.92
N TYR A 162 -2.35 -0.02 16.62
CA TYR A 162 -1.45 0.73 15.73
C TYR A 162 -2.17 1.87 15.01
N PHE A 163 -3.46 1.70 14.71
CA PHE A 163 -4.22 2.68 13.95
C PHE A 163 -4.35 4.03 14.66
N GLN A 164 -4.34 4.07 15.99
CA GLN A 164 -4.32 5.32 16.74
C GLN A 164 -3.19 6.27 16.32
N TYR A 165 -2.02 5.76 15.89
CA TYR A 165 -0.90 6.58 15.42
C TYR A 165 -1.16 7.16 14.04
N VAL A 166 -1.78 6.37 13.16
CA VAL A 166 -2.23 6.84 11.84
C VAL A 166 -3.29 7.93 12.02
N ASN A 167 -4.28 7.67 12.87
CA ASN A 167 -5.34 8.63 13.17
C ASN A 167 -4.79 9.94 13.73
N LYS A 168 -3.87 9.86 14.69
CA LYS A 168 -3.21 11.03 15.26
C LYS A 168 -2.39 11.79 14.22
N PHE A 169 -1.66 11.09 13.35
CA PHE A 169 -0.89 11.72 12.28
C PHE A 169 -1.75 12.54 11.32
N ASN A 170 -2.96 12.05 10.97
CA ASN A 170 -3.84 12.73 10.02
C ASN A 170 -4.72 13.81 10.66
N ASN A 171 -5.25 13.57 11.86
CA ASN A 171 -6.28 14.41 12.46
C ASN A 171 -5.79 15.26 13.64
N ASP A 172 -4.62 14.95 14.20
CA ASP A 172 -4.04 15.63 15.35
C ASP A 172 -2.50 15.74 15.22
N SER A 173 -2.06 16.18 14.03
CA SER A 173 -0.65 16.22 13.65
C SER A 173 0.22 17.05 14.60
N ARG A 174 -0.35 18.09 15.23
CA ARG A 174 0.32 18.94 16.24
C ARG A 174 0.79 18.15 17.47
N ASN A 175 0.04 17.10 17.84
CA ASN A 175 0.37 16.25 18.98
C ASN A 175 1.01 14.93 18.54
N PHE A 176 1.25 14.72 17.25
CA PHE A 176 2.00 13.57 16.77
C PHE A 176 3.50 13.80 16.95
N HIS A 177 4.10 13.17 17.96
CA HIS A 177 5.53 13.27 18.23
C HIS A 177 6.29 12.15 17.51
N TYR A 178 6.95 12.49 16.40
CA TYR A 178 7.68 11.53 15.58
C TYR A 178 8.75 10.75 16.37
N GLU A 179 9.56 11.42 17.18
CA GLU A 179 10.62 10.79 17.98
C GLU A 179 10.06 9.72 18.94
N SER A 180 8.94 10.00 19.61
CA SER A 180 8.29 9.04 20.50
C SER A 180 7.73 7.84 19.73
N PHE A 181 7.10 8.10 18.58
CA PHE A 181 6.62 7.06 17.68
C PHE A 181 7.78 6.17 17.21
N PHE A 182 8.84 6.78 16.69
CA PHE A 182 10.01 6.09 16.17
C PHE A 182 10.67 5.23 17.24
N ASN A 183 10.95 5.78 18.43
CA ASN A 183 11.59 5.03 19.51
C ASN A 183 10.76 3.83 19.98
N LYS A 184 9.42 3.95 19.96
CA LYS A 184 8.52 2.85 20.30
C LYS A 184 8.56 1.72 19.27
N PHE A 185 8.58 2.06 17.99
CA PHE A 185 8.42 1.09 16.91
C PHE A 185 9.71 0.75 16.15
N LYS A 186 10.88 1.29 16.55
CA LYS A 186 12.17 1.05 15.87
C LYS A 186 12.55 -0.42 15.69
N HIS A 187 12.05 -1.30 16.56
CA HIS A 187 12.24 -2.75 16.46
C HIS A 187 11.47 -3.40 15.30
N MET A 188 10.47 -2.71 14.74
CA MET A 188 9.69 -3.15 13.58
C MET A 188 10.31 -2.75 12.23
N PHE A 189 11.34 -1.89 12.24
CA PHE A 189 11.91 -1.26 11.05
C PHE A 189 13.21 -1.94 10.60
#